data_AF-A0A231PKX9-F1
#
_entry.id   AF-A0A231PKX9-F1
#
_cell.length_a   1.000
_cell.length_b   1.000
_cell.length_c   1.000
_cell.angle_alpha   90.00
_cell.angle_beta   90.00
_cell.angle_gamma   90.00
#
_symmetry.space_group_name_H-M   'P 1'
#
loop_
_entity.id
_entity.type
_entity.pdbx_description
1 polymer ?
#
loop_
_entity_poly.entity_id
_entity_poly.type
_entity_poly.pdbx_seq_one_letter_code
_entity_poly.pdbx_strand_id
1 'polypeptide(L)' 'MTLPTPPPVSDLTYGQYQGWNCCWCNARLTGGAVPAGIAQGASGAHDLSMQVYACRICVSQSPRSRS' A
#
# COMPACT_ATOMS: atom_id res chain seq x y z
N MET A 1 13.70 8.54 3.53
CA MET A 1 12.32 8.71 4.01
C MET A 1 11.62 7.38 3.79
N THR A 2 11.30 6.66 4.87
CA THR A 2 10.70 5.33 4.76
C THR A 2 9.20 5.49 4.98
N LEU A 3 8.39 5.11 3.99
CA LEU A 3 6.94 5.02 4.15
C LEU A 3 6.60 4.00 5.24
N PRO A 4 5.48 4.15 5.97
CA PRO A 4 5.06 3.13 6.91
C PRO A 4 4.85 1.81 6.17
N THR A 5 5.03 0.69 6.87
CA THR A 5 4.76 -0.63 6.32
C THR A 5 3.32 -0.67 5.79
N PRO A 6 3.11 -1.10 4.53
CA PRO A 6 1.76 -1.21 4.00
C PRO A 6 0.92 -2.25 4.76
N PRO A 7 -0.42 -2.16 4.69
CA PRO A 7 -1.29 -3.20 5.22
C PRO A 7 -0.97 -4.56 4.59
N PRO A 8 -1.13 -5.67 5.33
CA PRO A 8 -0.95 -7.00 4.77
C PRO A 8 -1.99 -7.28 3.68
N VAL A 9 -1.70 -8.24 2.81
CA VAL A 9 -2.55 -8.60 1.66
C VAL A 9 -3.97 -8.99 2.09
N SER A 10 -4.12 -9.61 3.27
CA SER A 10 -5.41 -9.99 3.85
C SER A 10 -6.35 -8.82 4.13
N ASP A 11 -5.79 -7.64 4.34
CA ASP A 11 -6.53 -6.44 4.75
C ASP A 11 -6.85 -5.54 3.55
N LEU A 12 -6.34 -5.89 2.37
CA LEU A 12 -6.57 -5.15 1.15
C LEU A 12 -7.96 -5.49 0.59
N THR A 13 -8.70 -4.44 0.22
CA THR A 13 -9.83 -4.61 -0.69
C THR A 13 -9.33 -5.04 -2.08
N TYR A 14 -10.21 -5.64 -2.89
CA TYR A 14 -9.87 -6.07 -4.25
C TYR A 14 -9.22 -4.95 -5.09
N GLY A 15 -9.72 -3.70 -4.97
CA GLY A 15 -9.14 -2.57 -5.69
C GLY A 15 -7.72 -2.20 -5.24
N GLN A 16 -7.42 -2.36 -3.95
CA GLN A 16 -6.08 -2.12 -3.41
C GLN A 16 -5.11 -3.24 -3.78
N TYR A 17 -5.57 -4.49 -3.73
CA TYR A 17 -4.84 -5.66 -4.18
C TYR A 17 -4.44 -5.54 -5.66
N GLN A 18 -5.36 -5.10 -6.53
CA GLN A 18 -5.08 -4.89 -7.95
C GLN A 18 -4.18 -3.66 -8.24
N GLY A 19 -3.79 -2.90 -7.21
CA GLY A 19 -3.04 -1.65 -7.38
C GLY A 19 -3.85 -0.51 -7.99
N TRP A 20 -5.18 -0.66 -8.09
CA TRP A 20 -6.05 0.38 -8.63
C TRP A 20 -6.40 1.45 -7.62
N ASN A 21 -6.30 1.14 -6.33
CA ASN A 21 -6.66 2.02 -5.23
C ASN A 21 -5.48 2.17 -4.26
N CYS A 22 -5.41 3.30 -3.57
CA CYS A 22 -4.42 3.56 -2.53
C CYS A 22 -4.51 2.52 -1.41
N CYS A 23 -3.38 1.89 -1.07
CA CYS A 23 -3.33 0.84 -0.05
C CYS A 23 -3.79 1.29 1.34
N TRP A 24 -3.75 2.59 1.65
CA TRP A 24 -4.16 3.10 2.96
C TRP A 24 -5.57 3.69 2.99
N CYS A 25 -5.97 4.48 1.98
CA CYS A 25 -7.26 5.19 2.01
C CYS A 25 -8.29 4.69 0.99
N ASN A 26 -7.95 3.66 0.20
CA ASN A 26 -8.79 3.06 -0.84
C ASN A 26 -9.23 4.04 -1.97
N ALA A 27 -8.66 5.24 -2.03
CA ALA A 27 -8.94 6.19 -3.12
C ALA A 27 -8.44 5.65 -4.46
N ARG A 28 -9.23 5.83 -5.53
CA ARG A 28 -8.87 5.40 -6.88
C ARG A 28 -7.59 6.10 -7.35
N LEU A 29 -6.64 5.32 -7.86
CA LEU A 29 -5.41 5.78 -8.46
C LEU A 29 -5.62 5.90 -9.97
N THR A 30 -5.75 7.14 -10.46
CA THR A 30 -5.92 7.43 -11.89
C THR A 30 -4.62 7.88 -12.56
N GLY A 31 -3.63 8.30 -11.77
CA GLY A 31 -2.30 8.70 -12.24
C GLY A 31 -1.42 9.21 -11.09
N GLY A 32 -0.09 9.15 -11.27
CA GLY A 32 0.87 9.63 -10.27
C GLY A 32 0.86 8.84 -8.95
N ALA A 33 0.44 7.57 -9.00
CA ALA A 33 0.57 6.65 -7.89
C ALA A 33 2.05 6.41 -7.58
N VAL A 34 2.38 6.31 -6.30
CA VAL A 34 3.75 6.10 -5.83
C VAL A 34 3.85 4.69 -5.24
N PRO A 35 4.93 3.93 -5.51
CA PRO A 35 5.18 2.67 -4.82
C PRO A 35 5.21 2.89 -3.30
N ALA A 36 4.32 2.21 -2.58
CA ALA A 36 4.16 2.35 -1.13
C ALA A 36 4.98 1.32 -0.34
N GLY A 37 5.33 0.21 -0.98
CA GLY A 37 6.09 -0.89 -0.40
C GLY A 37 5.45 -2.24 -0.71
N ILE A 38 5.92 -3.30 -0.05
CA ILE A 38 5.39 -4.64 -0.23
C ILE A 38 4.37 -4.94 0.87
N ALA A 39 3.11 -5.16 0.49
CA ALA A 39 2.12 -5.77 1.36
C ALA A 39 2.47 -7.24 1.53
N GLN A 40 2.65 -7.68 2.78
CA GLN A 40 3.03 -9.06 3.08
C GLN A 40 1.78 -9.95 3.06
N GLY A 41 1.90 -11.15 2.49
CA GLY A 41 0.80 -12.12 2.44
C GLY A 41 1.32 -13.53 2.22
N ALA A 42 0.59 -14.53 2.71
CA ALA A 42 0.90 -15.93 2.48
C ALA A 42 -0.36 -16.79 2.44
N SER A 43 -0.32 -17.88 1.68
CA SER A 43 -1.33 -18.93 1.69
C SER A 43 -0.64 -20.30 1.70
N GLY A 44 -0.66 -20.96 2.87
CA GLY A 44 0.15 -22.16 3.10
C GLY A 44 1.64 -21.87 2.89
N ALA A 45 2.27 -22.62 1.98
CA ALA A 45 3.68 -22.43 1.61
C ALA A 45 3.90 -21.38 0.50
N HIS A 46 2.84 -20.77 -0.02
CA HIS A 46 2.92 -19.79 -1.11
C HIS A 46 3.05 -18.37 -0.55
N ASP A 47 4.10 -17.67 -0.95
CA ASP A 47 4.23 -16.22 -0.74
C ASP A 47 3.29 -15.47 -1.68
N LEU A 48 2.44 -14.63 -1.11
CA LEU A 48 1.48 -13.77 -1.82
C LEU A 48 1.86 -12.29 -1.67
N SER A 49 3.04 -12.00 -1.15
CA SER A 49 3.51 -10.64 -0.96
C SER A 49 3.54 -9.89 -2.29
N MET A 50 3.09 -8.63 -2.28
CA MET A 50 2.95 -7.86 -3.51
C MET A 50 3.25 -6.37 -3.33
N GLN A 51 3.75 -5.74 -4.39
CA GLN A 51 3.92 -4.30 -4.43
C GLN A 51 2.55 -3.62 -4.40
N VAL A 52 2.38 -2.69 -3.47
CA VAL A 52 1.19 -1.83 -3.40
C VAL A 52 1.53 -0.37 -3.63
N TYR A 53 0.52 0.43 -3.92
CA TYR A 53 0.67 1.82 -4.33
C TYR A 53 -0.15 2.75 -3.45
N ALA A 54 0.33 3.98 -3.31
CA ALA A 54 -0.33 5.02 -2.54
C ALA A 54 -0.57 6.28 -3.37
N CYS A 55 -1.62 7.01 -2.99
CA CYS A 55 -1.84 8.35 -3.50
C CYS A 55 -0.84 9.33 -2.87
N ARG A 56 -0.58 10.44 -3.56
CA ARG A 56 0.37 11.45 -3.08
C ARG A 56 0.04 12.03 -1.72
N ILE A 57 -1.25 12.09 -1.36
CA ILE A 57 -1.71 12.61 -0.07
C ILE A 57 -1.29 11.66 1.08
N CYS A 58 -1.44 10.34 0.92
CA CYS A 58 -1.01 9.41 1.97
C CYS A 58 0.51 9.31 2.07
N VAL A 59 1.22 9.41 0.94
CA VAL A 59 2.69 9.49 0.93
C VAL A 59 3.20 10.72 1.69
N SER A 60 2.58 11.87 1.46
CA SER A 60 2.97 13.13 2.14
C SER A 60 2.53 13.21 3.60
N GLN A 61 1.55 12.40 4.01
CA GLN A 61 1.12 12.24 5.40
C GLN A 61 1.90 11.17 6.17
N SER A 62 2.72 10.34 5.50
CA SER A 62 3.64 9.46 6.23
C SER A 62 4.44 10.30 7.21
N PRO A 63 4.46 9.96 8.50
CA PRO A 63 4.99 10.85 9.50
C PRO A 63 6.45 11.13 9.12
N ARG A 64 6.75 12.40 8.83
CA ARG A 64 8.02 12.95 9.29
C ARG A 64 8.09 12.52 10.75
N SER A 65 8.99 11.61 11.08
CA SER A 65 9.35 11.31 12.46
C SER A 65 9.44 12.61 13.24
N ARG A 66 8.39 12.94 13.99
CA ARG A 66 8.35 14.04 14.93
C ARG A 66 7.79 13.47 16.22
N SER A 67 8.68 12.76 16.90
CA SER A 67 8.91 12.77 18.35
C SER A 67 9.85 11.63 18.67
#